data_AF-A0A7T8HG26-F1
#
_entry.id   AF-A0A7T8HG26-F1
#
_cell.length_a   1.000
_cell.length_b   1.000
_cell.length_c   1.000
_cell.angle_alpha   90.00
_cell.angle_beta   90.00
_cell.angle_gamma   90.00
#
_symmetry.space_group_name_H-M   'P 1'
#
loop_
_entity.id
_entity.type
_entity.pdbx_description
1 polymer ?
#
loop_
_entity_poly.entity_id
_entity_poly.type
_entity_poly.pdbx_seq_one_letter_code
_entity_poly.pdbx_strand_id
1 'polypeptide(L)' 'KEMCDPKIMGNTTMCKQCEESCQPWKLQDACLLSKLTYLFDNDATIFFSIFMSFWVRIHWNVGFR' A
#
# COMPACT_ATOMS: atom_id res chain seq x y z
N LYS A 1 -9.73 -3.95 9.42
CA LYS A 1 -10.54 -3.23 10.45
C LYS A 1 -9.89 -3.39 11.81
N GLU A 2 -9.59 -4.63 12.21
CA GLU A 2 -8.84 -5.00 13.42
C GLU A 2 -7.55 -4.19 13.69
N MET A 3 -6.73 -3.93 12.67
CA MET A 3 -5.48 -3.15 12.80
C MET A 3 -5.70 -1.69 13.20
N CYS A 4 -6.89 -1.14 12.92
CA CYS A 4 -7.23 0.26 13.15
C CYS A 4 -7.97 0.48 14.48
N ASP A 5 -8.39 -0.60 15.13
CA ASP A 5 -9.24 -0.54 16.32
C ASP A 5 -8.36 -0.54 17.58
N PRO A 6 -8.28 0.57 18.34
CA PRO A 6 -7.40 0.69 19.50
C PRO A 6 -7.78 -0.26 20.64
N LYS A 7 -9.03 -0.77 20.63
CA LYS A 7 -9.57 -1.68 21.64
C LYS A 7 -9.15 -3.15 21.43
N ILE A 8 -8.68 -3.50 20.23
CA ILE A 8 -8.34 -4.89 19.86
C ILE A 8 -6.82 -5.04 19.78
N MET A 9 -6.20 -4.54 18.72
CA MET A 9 -4.74 -4.60 18.49
C MET A 9 -4.13 -3.26 18.07
N GLY A 10 -4.94 -2.21 17.84
CA GLY A 10 -4.43 -0.90 17.40
C GLY A 10 -3.53 -0.21 18.43
N ASN A 11 -3.73 -0.44 19.73
CA ASN A 11 -2.90 0.10 20.80
C ASN A 11 -1.72 -0.83 21.19
N THR A 12 -1.49 -1.91 20.44
CA THR A 12 -0.31 -2.76 20.63
C THR A 12 0.93 -2.02 20.12
N THR A 13 1.90 -1.84 21.03
CA THR A 13 3.19 -1.24 20.71
C THR A 13 4.04 -2.25 19.96
N MET A 14 4.49 -1.87 18.76
CA MET A 14 5.32 -2.71 17.92
C MET A 14 6.79 -2.49 18.25
N CYS A 15 7.61 -3.51 17.97
CA CYS A 15 9.05 -3.43 18.15
C CYS A 15 9.63 -2.32 17.27
N LYS A 16 10.63 -1.62 17.80
CA LYS A 16 11.44 -0.69 17.02
C LYS A 16 12.11 -1.46 15.88
N GLN A 17 12.10 -0.89 14.70
CA GLN A 17 12.78 -1.47 13.53
C GLN A 17 14.28 -1.12 13.50
N CYS A 18 14.80 -0.36 14.48
CA CYS A 18 16.19 0.06 14.55
C CYS A 18 16.71 0.04 16.00
N GLU A 19 18.03 -0.12 16.15
CA GLU A 19 18.71 -0.42 17.42
C GLU A 19 18.90 0.82 18.33
N GLU A 20 19.23 2.01 17.79
CA GLU A 20 19.65 3.15 18.62
C GLU A 20 18.77 4.42 18.58
N SER A 21 17.89 4.62 17.59
CA SER A 21 17.27 5.96 17.41
C SER A 21 15.78 6.00 17.03
N CYS A 22 15.09 4.86 16.94
CA CYS A 22 13.66 4.89 16.63
C CYS A 22 12.78 4.90 17.88
N GLN A 23 11.68 5.65 17.84
CA GLN A 23 10.62 5.57 18.85
C GLN A 23 9.78 4.32 18.61
N PRO A 24 9.26 3.67 19.67
CA PRO A 24 8.31 2.59 19.51
C PRO A 24 7.01 3.16 18.90
N TRP A 25 6.44 2.48 17.91
CA TRP A 25 5.26 2.91 17.16
C TRP A 25 4.05 2.02 17.47
N LYS A 26 2.83 2.54 17.28
CA LYS A 26 1.61 1.77 17.52
C LYS A 26 1.10 1.15 16.23
N LEU A 27 0.51 -0.04 16.32
CA LEU A 27 -0.01 -0.75 15.14
C LEU A 27 -1.06 0.06 14.37
N GLN A 28 -1.88 0.86 15.06
CA GLN A 28 -2.89 1.72 14.44
C GLN A 28 -2.32 2.79 13.49
N ASP A 29 -1.07 3.20 13.66
CA ASP A 29 -0.47 4.30 12.87
C ASP A 29 -0.28 3.88 11.41
N ALA A 30 -0.11 2.57 11.16
CA ALA A 30 -0.01 1.99 9.82
C ALA A 30 -1.37 1.64 9.20
N CYS A 31 -2.49 1.79 9.92
CA CYS A 31 -3.83 1.39 9.45
C CYS A 31 -4.21 2.02 8.10
N LEU A 32 -3.93 3.32 7.94
CA LEU A 32 -4.27 4.05 6.71
C LEU A 32 -3.48 3.51 5.52
N LEU A 33 -2.19 3.25 5.73
CA LEU A 33 -1.33 2.65 4.72
C LEU A 33 -1.81 1.23 4.39
N SER A 34 -2.13 0.39 5.39
CA SER A 34 -2.64 -0.97 5.15
C SER A 34 -3.96 -0.98 4.38
N LYS A 35 -4.90 -0.07 4.68
CA LYS A 35 -6.15 0.07 3.92
C LYS A 35 -5.90 0.50 2.48
N LEU A 36 -4.99 1.45 2.31
CA LEU A 36 -4.65 1.99 1.01
C LEU A 36 -3.96 0.94 0.13
N THR A 37 -2.94 0.27 0.67
CA THR A 37 -2.25 -0.86 0.02
C THR A 37 -3.22 -1.97 -0.34
N TYR A 38 -4.13 -2.36 0.54
CA TYR A 38 -5.15 -3.38 0.23
C TYR A 38 -6.04 -3.00 -0.95
N LEU A 39 -6.48 -1.74 -1.02
CA LEU A 39 -7.30 -1.24 -2.13
C LEU A 39 -6.49 -1.17 -3.44
N PHE A 40 -5.22 -0.78 -3.37
CA PHE A 40 -4.35 -0.74 -4.55
C PHE A 40 -3.99 -2.13 -5.06
N ASP A 41 -3.58 -3.05 -4.19
CA ASP A 41 -3.07 -4.36 -4.58
C ASP A 41 -4.14 -5.24 -5.25
N ASN A 42 -5.43 -5.08 -4.92
CA ASN A 42 -6.52 -5.86 -5.51
C ASN A 42 -7.08 -5.22 -6.78
N ASP A 43 -7.83 -4.12 -6.62
CA ASP A 43 -8.58 -3.53 -7.72
C ASP A 43 -7.66 -2.69 -8.62
N ALA A 44 -6.78 -1.88 -8.02
CA ALA A 44 -5.95 -0.97 -8.80
C ALA A 44 -4.86 -1.69 -9.61
N THR A 45 -4.30 -2.80 -9.12
CA THR A 45 -3.32 -3.61 -9.88
C THR A 45 -3.91 -4.11 -11.20
N ILE A 46 -5.17 -4.55 -11.18
CA ILE A 46 -5.86 -5.03 -12.38
C ILE A 46 -6.02 -3.87 -13.38
N PHE A 47 -6.54 -2.72 -12.95
CA PHE A 47 -6.69 -1.55 -13.83
C PHE A 47 -5.34 -1.04 -14.36
N PHE A 48 -4.30 -1.05 -13.53
CA PHE A 48 -2.94 -0.66 -13.90
C PHE A 48 -2.36 -1.58 -14.98
N SER A 49 -2.55 -2.89 -14.85
CA SER A 49 -2.04 -3.87 -15.83
C SER A 49 -2.70 -3.74 -17.22
N ILE A 50 -4.00 -3.40 -17.24
CA ILE A 50 -4.75 -3.15 -18.47
C ILE A 50 -4.23 -1.86 -19.13
N PHE A 51 -4.07 -0.80 -18.36
CA PHE A 51 -3.55 0.47 -18.86
C PHE A 51 -2.16 0.33 -19.47
N MET A 52 -1.25 -0.42 -18.81
CA MET A 52 0.09 -0.66 -19.35
C MET A 52 0.08 -1.41 -20.68
N SER A 53 -0.82 -2.37 -20.85
CA SER A 53 -0.94 -3.14 -22.10
C SER A 53 -1.43 -2.28 -23.27
N PHE A 54 -2.41 -1.39 -23.03
CA PHE A 54 -2.89 -0.46 -24.04
C PHE A 54 -1.90 0.67 -24.30
N TRP A 55 -1.26 1.22 -23.27
CA TRP A 55 -0.29 2.30 -23.39
C TRP A 55 0.88 1.90 -24.30
N VAL A 56 1.45 0.71 -24.13
CA VAL A 56 2.53 0.21 -25.00
C VAL A 56 2.05 0.07 -26.43
N ARG A 57 0.85 -0.46 -26.65
CA ARG A 57 0.28 -0.61 -27.99
C ARG A 57 0.01 0.72 -28.68
N ILE A 58 -0.53 1.69 -27.93
CA ILE A 58 -0.79 3.05 -28.41
C ILE A 58 0.54 3.76 -28.72
N HIS A 59 1.51 3.71 -27.80
CA HIS A 59 2.83 4.28 -28.01
C HIS A 59 3.52 3.70 -29.25
N TRP A 60 3.45 2.37 -29.41
CA TRP A 60 3.99 1.69 -30.59
C TRP A 60 3.28 2.11 -31.89
N ASN A 61 1.95 2.27 -31.87
CA ASN A 61 1.18 2.54 -33.09
C ASN A 61 1.18 4.02 -33.50
N VAL A 62 1.24 4.94 -32.52
CA VAL A 62 1.16 6.40 -32.75
C VAL A 62 2.53 7.06 -32.80
N GLY A 63 3.52 6.58 -32.02
CA GLY A 63 4.84 7.22 -31.90
C GLY A 63 6.02 6.41 -32.45
N PHE A 64 5.83 5.12 -32.74
CA PHE A 64 6.89 4.19 -33.16
C PHE A 64 6.51 3.40 -34.44
N ARG A 65 5.69 4.01 -35.30
CA ARG A 65 5.64 3.63 -36.72
C ARG A 65 6.58 4.51 -37.52
#